data_AF-A0A7S3MF60-F1
#
_entry.id   AF-A0A7S3MF60-F1
#
_cell.length_a   1.000
_cell.length_b   1.000
_cell.length_c   1.000
_cell.angle_alpha   90.00
_cell.angle_beta   90.00
_cell.angle_gamma   90.00
#
_symmetry.space_group_name_H-M   'P 1'
#
loop_
_entity.id
_entity.type
_entity.pdbx_description
1 polymer ?
#
loop_
_entity_poly.entity_id
_entity_poly.type
_entity_poly.pdbx_seq_one_letter_code
_entity_poly.pdbx_strand_id
1 'polypeptide(L)'
;AQALLLQQQQLQQPQPGGSTTSSPSTSPAVLPTLKQYFELQFGESYSFFYAKAVKNFVKSLVGYSLLTYVVQVKDRHNANILFDEEGHVVHIDFGFILGDSPGFNINFESAPFKLTAEYIEILGGVQSEDFKHFQDLFLKGFLALQKHVDGIASIIQLFYGDKRKAAADGVRSRLLF
;
A
#
# COMPACT_ATOMS: atom_id res chain seq x y z
N ALA A 1 11.41 -1.76 -0.36
CA ALA A 1 12.39 -1.32 0.66
C ALA A 1 13.24 -2.47 1.22
N GLN A 2 12.64 -3.50 1.84
CA GLN A 2 13.41 -4.60 2.47
C GLN A 2 14.09 -5.55 1.46
N ALA A 3 13.46 -5.79 0.30
CA ALA A 3 14.08 -6.54 -0.81
C ALA A 3 15.40 -5.92 -1.30
N LEU A 4 15.46 -4.59 -1.32
CA LEU A 4 16.65 -3.83 -1.72
C LEU A 4 17.74 -3.85 -0.64
N LEU A 5 17.35 -4.02 0.64
CA LEU A 5 18.28 -4.22 1.75
C LEU A 5 18.91 -5.63 1.73
N LEU A 6 18.12 -6.64 1.38
CA LEU A 6 18.60 -8.03 1.21
C LEU A 6 19.55 -8.16 0.01
N GLN A 7 19.25 -7.48 -1.10
CA GLN A 7 20.12 -7.50 -2.28
C GLN A 7 21.45 -6.75 -2.04
N GLN A 8 21.44 -5.67 -1.25
CA GLN A 8 22.67 -4.99 -0.83
C GLN A 8 23.51 -5.81 0.16
N GLN A 9 22.90 -6.60 1.05
CA GLN A 9 23.63 -7.48 1.97
C GLN A 9 24.33 -8.65 1.25
N GLN A 10 23.79 -9.11 0.11
CA GLN A 10 24.43 -10.16 -0.70
C GLN A 10 25.62 -9.64 -1.52
N LEU A 11 25.63 -8.37 -1.91
CA LEU A 11 26.73 -7.74 -2.66
C LEU A 11 27.92 -7.31 -1.79
N GLN A 12 27.80 -7.36 -0.45
CA GLN A 12 28.84 -6.93 0.50
C GLN A 12 29.66 -8.09 1.08
N GLN A 13 29.49 -9.32 0.61
CA GLN A 13 30.40 -10.40 1.01
C GLN A 13 31.78 -10.19 0.36
N PRO A 14 32.85 -10.02 1.16
CA PRO A 14 34.18 -9.81 0.60
C PRO A 14 34.69 -11.08 -0.07
N GLN A 15 35.10 -10.96 -1.34
CA GLN A 15 35.91 -11.97 -2.01
C GLN A 15 37.27 -12.11 -1.27
N PRO A 16 37.74 -13.33 -0.98
CA PRO A 16 38.98 -13.49 -0.23
C PRO A 16 40.19 -13.24 -1.13
N GLY A 17 40.85 -12.10 -0.95
CA GLY A 17 42.22 -11.87 -1.42
C GLY A 17 42.43 -10.55 -2.17
N GLY A 18 43.23 -9.65 -1.58
CA GLY A 18 43.75 -8.48 -2.28
C GLY A 18 43.94 -7.26 -1.37
N SER A 19 45.11 -7.15 -0.75
CA SER A 19 45.54 -5.98 -0.01
C SER A 19 45.86 -4.81 -0.94
N THR A 20 45.15 -3.68 -0.82
CA THR A 20 45.72 -2.33 -0.97
C THR A 20 44.75 -1.29 -0.43
N THR A 21 45.31 -0.39 0.37
CA THR A 21 44.73 0.79 1.01
C THR A 21 44.11 1.76 0.01
N SER A 22 42.80 1.96 0.09
CA SER A 22 42.17 3.27 -0.16
C SER A 22 40.90 3.33 0.69
N SER A 23 40.84 4.27 1.62
CA SER A 23 39.66 4.50 2.44
C SER A 23 38.53 4.96 1.51
N PRO A 24 37.41 4.24 1.39
CA PRO A 24 36.27 4.78 0.66
C PRO A 24 35.69 5.90 1.52
N SER A 25 35.56 7.09 0.94
CA SER A 25 34.70 8.12 1.48
C SER A 25 33.26 7.61 1.40
N THR A 26 32.79 6.93 2.44
CA THR A 26 31.42 6.42 2.52
C THR A 26 30.48 7.61 2.73
N SER A 27 30.08 8.25 1.63
CA SER A 27 28.85 9.04 1.62
C SER A 27 27.73 8.13 2.15
N PRO A 28 26.82 8.62 3.03
CA PRO A 28 25.73 7.79 3.52
C PRO A 28 24.95 7.29 2.32
N ALA A 29 24.75 5.97 2.23
CA ALA A 29 23.98 5.36 1.16
C ALA A 29 22.57 5.97 1.16
N VAL A 30 22.30 6.84 0.18
CA VAL A 30 21.00 7.46 0.00
C VAL A 30 20.05 6.34 -0.40
N LEU A 31 19.07 6.04 0.45
CA LEU A 31 18.06 5.04 0.13
C LEU A 31 17.27 5.52 -1.10
N PRO A 32 17.02 4.63 -2.08
CA PRO A 32 16.26 5.01 -3.26
C PRO A 32 14.83 5.38 -2.86
N THR A 33 14.27 6.39 -3.53
CA THR A 33 12.84 6.70 -3.43
C THR A 33 12.01 5.54 -3.96
N LEU A 34 10.71 5.49 -3.63
CA LEU A 34 9.84 4.44 -4.14
C LEU A 34 9.73 4.44 -5.68
N LYS A 35 9.73 5.61 -6.31
CA LYS A 35 9.77 5.71 -7.78
C LYS A 35 11.08 5.13 -8.35
N GLN A 36 12.22 5.45 -7.73
CA GLN A 36 13.51 4.88 -8.13
C GLN A 36 13.54 3.36 -7.94
N TYR A 37 12.91 2.83 -6.89
CA TYR A 37 12.73 1.39 -6.72
C TYR A 37 11.96 0.78 -7.91
N PHE A 38 10.85 1.40 -8.34
CA PHE A 38 10.09 0.92 -9.50
C PHE A 38 10.93 0.95 -10.78
N GLU A 39 11.73 2.00 -11.01
CA GLU A 39 12.62 2.09 -12.17
C GLU A 39 13.73 1.02 -12.13
N LEU A 40 14.29 0.75 -10.94
CA LEU A 40 15.30 -0.29 -10.75
C LEU A 40 14.74 -1.71 -10.96
N GLN A 41 13.49 -1.98 -10.56
CA GLN A 41 12.89 -3.32 -10.66
C GLN A 41 12.24 -3.60 -12.01
N PHE A 42 11.57 -2.60 -12.61
CA PHE A 42 10.76 -2.79 -13.82
C PHE A 42 11.36 -2.11 -15.06
N GLY A 43 12.51 -1.45 -14.91
CA GLY A 43 13.18 -0.71 -15.96
C GLY A 43 12.66 0.73 -16.09
N GLU A 44 13.16 1.40 -17.13
CA GLU A 44 12.84 2.80 -17.41
C GLU A 44 11.33 3.07 -17.52
N SER A 45 10.91 4.28 -17.17
CA SER A 45 9.50 4.69 -17.11
C SER A 45 8.71 4.53 -18.43
N TYR A 46 9.40 4.54 -19.57
CA TYR A 46 8.80 4.33 -20.90
C TYR A 46 8.74 2.85 -21.32
N SER A 47 9.26 1.93 -20.49
CA SER A 47 9.28 0.51 -20.80
C SER A 47 7.91 -0.14 -20.62
N PHE A 48 7.67 -1.21 -21.37
CA PHE A 48 6.46 -2.01 -21.25
C PHE A 48 6.30 -2.62 -19.84
N PHE A 49 7.40 -3.08 -19.24
CA PHE A 49 7.40 -3.69 -17.91
C PHE A 49 7.05 -2.68 -16.82
N TYR A 50 7.62 -1.47 -16.86
CA TYR A 50 7.25 -0.39 -15.95
C TYR A 50 5.76 -0.01 -16.09
N ALA A 51 5.27 0.18 -17.32
CA ALA A 51 3.86 0.49 -17.55
C ALA A 51 2.92 -0.62 -17.05
N LYS A 52 3.32 -1.89 -17.18
CA LYS A 52 2.56 -3.02 -16.61
C LYS A 52 2.55 -2.98 -15.08
N ALA A 53 3.70 -2.75 -14.46
CA ALA A 53 3.83 -2.65 -13.00
C ALA A 53 3.01 -1.49 -12.42
N VAL A 54 3.00 -0.31 -13.06
CA VAL A 54 2.17 0.83 -12.64
C VAL A 54 0.67 0.48 -12.73
N LYS A 55 0.24 -0.23 -13.77
CA LYS A 55 -1.17 -0.68 -13.87
C LYS A 55 -1.55 -1.66 -12.76
N ASN A 56 -0.64 -2.57 -12.41
CA ASN A 56 -0.82 -3.49 -11.29
C ASN A 56 -0.86 -2.76 -9.94
N PHE A 57 0.03 -1.78 -9.76
CA PHE A 57 0.04 -0.87 -8.62
C PHE A 57 -1.29 -0.14 -8.48
N VAL A 58 -1.80 0.47 -9.56
CA VAL A 58 -3.10 1.18 -9.55
C VAL A 58 -4.22 0.25 -9.09
N LYS A 59 -4.35 -0.94 -9.70
CA LYS A 59 -5.45 -1.87 -9.38
C LYS A 59 -5.42 -2.34 -7.92
N SER A 60 -4.25 -2.72 -7.43
CA SER A 60 -4.08 -3.17 -6.05
C SER A 60 -4.27 -2.03 -5.05
N LEU A 61 -3.75 -0.83 -5.36
CA LEU A 61 -3.92 0.36 -4.55
C LEU A 61 -5.40 0.74 -4.42
N VAL A 62 -6.18 0.68 -5.51
CA VAL A 62 -7.63 0.88 -5.45
C VAL A 62 -8.29 -0.14 -4.53
N GLY A 63 -7.99 -1.43 -4.71
CA GLY A 63 -8.57 -2.49 -3.88
C GLY A 63 -8.29 -2.29 -2.39
N TYR A 64 -7.04 -2.04 -2.02
CA TYR A 64 -6.67 -1.81 -0.62
C TYR A 64 -7.16 -0.48 -0.07
N SER A 65 -7.27 0.57 -0.88
CA SER A 65 -7.84 1.85 -0.46
C SER A 65 -9.32 1.71 -0.11
N LEU A 66 -10.08 0.97 -0.94
CA LEU A 66 -11.49 0.67 -0.66
C LEU A 66 -11.65 -0.26 0.55
N LEU A 67 -10.83 -1.30 0.66
CA LEU A 67 -10.83 -2.20 1.82
C LEU A 67 -10.58 -1.43 3.11
N THR A 68 -9.50 -0.64 3.16
CA THR A 68 -9.10 0.12 4.36
C THR A 68 -10.15 1.16 4.76
N TYR A 69 -10.82 1.78 3.78
CA TYR A 69 -11.96 2.65 4.01
C TYR A 69 -13.16 1.89 4.62
N VAL A 70 -13.53 0.73 4.07
CA VAL A 70 -14.70 -0.03 4.53
C VAL A 70 -14.47 -0.60 5.93
N VAL A 71 -13.35 -1.31 6.13
CA VAL A 71 -13.09 -2.03 7.39
C VAL A 71 -12.30 -1.22 8.40
N GLN A 72 -11.92 0.02 8.10
CA GLN A 72 -11.24 0.93 9.02
C GLN A 72 -9.95 0.33 9.63
N VAL A 73 -9.08 -0.22 8.78
CA VAL A 73 -7.75 -0.70 9.19
C VAL A 73 -6.99 0.42 9.88
N LYS A 74 -6.46 0.17 11.07
CA LYS A 74 -5.79 1.20 11.90
C LYS A 74 -4.28 1.21 11.77
N ASP A 75 -3.65 0.04 11.62
CA ASP A 75 -2.19 -0.09 11.64
C ASP A 75 -1.59 -0.06 10.22
N ARG A 76 -1.68 1.10 9.54
CA ARG A 76 -1.32 1.27 8.12
C ARG A 76 0.07 1.87 7.93
N HIS A 77 1.01 1.55 8.82
CA HIS A 77 2.39 2.00 8.71
C HIS A 77 3.16 1.26 7.59
N ASN A 78 4.28 1.83 7.14
CA ASN A 78 5.02 1.30 5.99
C ASN A 78 5.53 -0.15 6.17
N ALA A 79 5.71 -0.63 7.42
CA ALA A 79 6.09 -2.02 7.68
C ALA A 79 4.96 -3.04 7.41
N ASN A 80 3.71 -2.58 7.30
CA ASN A 80 2.56 -3.43 6.96
C ASN A 80 2.18 -3.32 5.48
N ILE A 81 3.04 -2.71 4.66
CA ILE A 81 2.80 -2.50 3.24
C ILE A 81 3.96 -3.09 2.46
N LEU A 82 3.66 -4.13 1.70
CA LEU A 82 4.59 -4.82 0.84
C LEU A 82 4.32 -4.47 -0.63
N PHE A 83 5.33 -4.73 -1.47
CA PHE A 83 5.22 -4.69 -2.91
C PHE A 83 5.63 -6.05 -3.45
N ASP A 84 4.84 -6.61 -4.35
CA ASP A 84 5.20 -7.87 -5.00
C ASP A 84 6.08 -7.66 -6.24
N GLU A 85 6.51 -8.78 -6.84
CA GLU A 85 7.39 -8.80 -8.01
C GLU A 85 6.69 -8.35 -9.31
N GLU A 86 5.38 -8.11 -9.29
CA GLU A 86 4.61 -7.62 -10.43
C GLU A 86 4.17 -6.15 -10.27
N GLY A 87 4.53 -5.50 -9.17
CA GLY A 87 4.23 -4.10 -8.88
C GLY A 87 2.95 -3.86 -8.09
N HIS A 88 2.29 -4.89 -7.57
CA HIS A 88 1.13 -4.70 -6.69
C HIS A 88 1.55 -4.20 -5.31
N VAL A 89 0.74 -3.32 -4.73
CA VAL A 89 0.81 -3.02 -3.29
C VAL A 89 -0.02 -4.03 -2.51
N VAL A 90 0.52 -4.54 -1.41
CA VAL A 90 -0.10 -5.58 -0.59
C VAL A 90 -0.09 -5.12 0.86
N HIS A 91 -1.27 -4.90 1.45
CA HIS A 91 -1.38 -4.71 2.89
C HIS A 91 -1.33 -6.07 3.60
N ILE A 92 -0.51 -6.15 4.63
CA ILE A 92 -0.41 -7.28 5.55
C ILE A 92 -0.82 -6.82 6.96
N ASP A 93 -1.04 -7.79 7.84
CA ASP A 93 -1.41 -7.58 9.24
C ASP A 93 -2.71 -6.77 9.44
N PHE A 94 -3.83 -7.48 9.50
CA PHE A 94 -5.15 -6.92 9.78
C PHE A 94 -5.55 -7.10 11.25
N GLY A 95 -4.59 -7.13 12.17
CA GLY A 95 -4.84 -7.32 13.60
C GLY A 95 -5.77 -6.25 14.23
N PHE A 96 -5.86 -5.07 13.60
CA PHE A 96 -6.61 -3.92 14.10
C PHE A 96 -7.56 -3.34 13.03
N ILE A 97 -8.77 -3.91 12.95
CA ILE A 97 -9.83 -3.48 12.04
C ILE A 97 -11.14 -3.22 12.79
N LEU A 98 -12.06 -2.50 12.14
CA LEU A 98 -13.43 -2.24 12.61
C LEU A 98 -13.51 -1.55 13.98
N GLY A 99 -12.45 -0.85 14.39
CA GLY A 99 -12.38 -0.11 15.64
C GLY A 99 -11.65 -0.81 16.79
N ASP A 100 -11.11 -2.03 16.59
CA ASP A 100 -10.19 -2.63 17.56
C ASP A 100 -8.85 -1.88 17.50
N SER A 101 -8.54 -1.13 18.55
CA SER A 101 -7.24 -0.48 18.74
C SER A 101 -6.76 -0.78 20.16
N PRO A 102 -5.48 -1.13 20.37
CA PRO A 102 -4.94 -1.49 21.69
C PRO A 102 -4.70 -0.26 22.59
N GLY A 103 -5.25 0.91 22.26
CA GLY A 103 -5.07 2.15 23.01
C GLY A 103 -6.18 3.18 22.76
N PHE A 104 -6.43 3.99 23.79
CA PHE A 104 -7.43 5.06 23.90
C PHE A 104 -7.47 5.96 22.66
N ASN A 105 -8.37 5.69 21.69
CA ASN A 105 -8.80 6.57 20.57
C ASN A 105 -7.79 7.63 20.08
N ILE A 106 -6.52 7.27 19.94
CA ILE A 106 -5.51 8.19 19.42
C ILE A 106 -5.71 8.16 17.92
N ASN A 107 -6.28 9.23 17.35
CA ASN A 107 -6.47 9.41 15.91
C ASN A 107 -5.11 9.56 15.20
N PHE A 108 -4.28 8.52 15.21
CA PHE A 108 -2.93 8.57 14.67
C PHE A 108 -2.93 8.73 13.13
N GLU A 109 -4.03 8.41 12.46
CA GLU A 109 -4.17 8.59 11.03
C GLU A 109 -5.59 9.08 10.68
N SER A 110 -5.70 10.38 10.34
CA SER A 110 -6.97 11.03 9.99
C SER A 110 -7.51 10.62 8.61
N ALA A 111 -6.64 10.11 7.73
CA ALA A 111 -7.03 9.67 6.39
C ALA A 111 -7.65 8.27 6.42
N PRO A 112 -8.74 8.01 5.67
CA PRO A 112 -9.41 6.71 5.68
C PRO A 112 -8.69 5.63 4.86
N PHE A 113 -7.68 6.00 4.07
CA PHE A 113 -6.73 5.09 3.42
C PHE A 113 -5.38 5.80 3.19
N LYS A 114 -4.35 5.03 2.84
CA LYS A 114 -3.00 5.55 2.61
C LYS A 114 -2.79 5.93 1.15
N LEU A 115 -2.57 7.22 0.90
CA LEU A 115 -2.18 7.75 -0.40
C LEU A 115 -1.07 8.79 -0.18
N THR A 116 0.17 8.40 -0.40
CA THR A 116 1.35 9.23 -0.12
C THR A 116 1.81 9.98 -1.37
N ALA A 117 2.65 11.01 -1.19
CA ALA A 117 3.32 11.68 -2.31
C ALA A 117 4.15 10.70 -3.16
N GLU A 118 4.82 9.74 -2.53
CA GLU A 118 5.59 8.69 -3.23
C GLU A 118 4.70 7.82 -4.14
N TYR A 119 3.46 7.53 -3.73
CA TYR A 119 2.51 6.79 -4.58
C TYR A 119 2.08 7.64 -5.77
N ILE A 120 1.81 8.92 -5.53
CA ILE A 120 1.47 9.87 -6.60
C ILE A 120 2.63 10.01 -7.59
N GLU A 121 3.89 9.96 -7.13
CA GLU A 121 5.06 9.97 -8.00
C GLU A 121 5.16 8.72 -8.90
N ILE A 122 4.88 7.52 -8.38
CA ILE A 122 4.80 6.29 -9.22
C ILE A 122 3.73 6.47 -10.31
N LEU A 123 2.60 7.06 -9.94
CA LEU A 123 1.50 7.33 -10.86
C LEU A 123 1.82 8.45 -11.87
N GLY A 124 2.98 9.12 -11.78
CA GLY A 124 3.34 10.20 -12.69
C GLY A 124 2.74 11.57 -12.34
N GLY A 125 2.25 11.75 -11.11
CA GLY A 125 1.70 13.01 -10.60
C GLY A 125 0.18 13.11 -10.66
N VAL A 126 -0.39 14.12 -9.99
CA VAL A 126 -1.84 14.31 -9.86
C VAL A 126 -2.57 14.62 -11.18
N GLN A 127 -1.83 15.00 -12.22
CA GLN A 127 -2.38 15.30 -13.55
C GLN A 127 -2.21 14.15 -14.55
N SER A 128 -1.59 13.04 -14.14
CA SER A 128 -1.31 11.92 -15.02
C SER A 128 -2.57 11.13 -15.38
N GLU A 129 -2.48 10.38 -16.48
CA GLU A 129 -3.54 9.44 -16.86
C GLU A 129 -3.69 8.28 -15.87
N ASP A 130 -2.59 7.80 -15.26
CA ASP A 130 -2.64 6.73 -14.26
C ASP A 130 -3.30 7.18 -12.95
N PHE A 131 -3.11 8.44 -12.54
CA PHE A 131 -3.81 9.00 -11.37
C PHE A 131 -5.30 9.18 -11.64
N LYS A 132 -5.68 9.66 -12.83
CA LYS A 132 -7.09 9.70 -13.25
C LYS A 132 -7.69 8.30 -13.30
N HIS A 133 -6.95 7.32 -13.81
CA HIS A 133 -7.39 5.93 -13.86
C HIS A 133 -7.61 5.35 -12.45
N PHE A 134 -6.73 5.67 -11.49
CA PHE A 134 -6.94 5.35 -10.08
C PHE A 134 -8.26 5.93 -9.55
N GLN A 135 -8.53 7.22 -9.79
CA GLN A 135 -9.77 7.86 -9.34
C GLN A 135 -11.02 7.21 -9.95
N ASP A 136 -10.99 6.92 -11.25
CA ASP A 136 -12.09 6.27 -11.97
C ASP A 136 -12.37 4.87 -11.43
N LEU A 137 -11.33 4.06 -11.23
CA LEU A 137 -11.46 2.72 -10.68
C LEU A 137 -11.91 2.75 -9.22
N PHE A 138 -11.41 3.70 -8.42
CA PHE A 138 -11.84 3.89 -7.05
C PHE A 138 -13.33 4.21 -6.98
N LEU A 139 -13.81 5.15 -7.80
CA LEU A 139 -15.23 5.49 -7.85
C LEU A 139 -16.08 4.28 -8.29
N LYS A 140 -15.68 3.58 -9.36
CA LYS A 140 -16.39 2.37 -9.82
C LYS A 140 -16.43 1.29 -8.74
N GLY A 141 -15.32 1.05 -8.06
CA GLY A 141 -15.24 0.08 -6.96
C GLY A 141 -16.10 0.50 -5.76
N PHE A 142 -16.09 1.78 -5.40
CA PHE A 142 -16.95 2.32 -4.35
C PHE A 142 -18.44 2.12 -4.67
N LEU A 143 -18.87 2.50 -5.88
CA LEU A 143 -20.25 2.28 -6.35
C LEU A 143 -20.63 0.79 -6.38
N ALA A 144 -19.69 -0.10 -6.69
CA ALA A 144 -19.91 -1.54 -6.61
C ALA A 144 -20.12 -2.00 -5.16
N LEU A 145 -19.33 -1.49 -4.21
CA LEU A 145 -19.49 -1.80 -2.78
C LEU A 145 -20.85 -1.34 -2.25
N GLN A 146 -21.35 -0.17 -2.67
CA GLN A 146 -22.68 0.30 -2.28
C GLN A 146 -23.80 -0.70 -2.62
N LYS A 147 -23.70 -1.37 -3.78
CA LYS A 147 -24.67 -2.39 -4.21
C LYS A 147 -24.65 -3.66 -3.35
N HIS A 148 -23.56 -3.89 -2.61
CA HIS A 148 -23.35 -5.10 -1.82
C HIS A 148 -23.21 -4.82 -0.31
N VAL A 149 -23.58 -3.62 0.13
CA VAL A 149 -23.42 -3.16 1.52
C VAL A 149 -24.02 -4.12 2.54
N ASP A 150 -25.22 -4.65 2.29
CA ASP A 150 -25.87 -5.57 3.22
C ASP A 150 -25.15 -6.91 3.31
N GLY A 151 -24.66 -7.44 2.18
CA GLY A 151 -23.86 -8.66 2.18
C GLY A 151 -22.56 -8.49 2.97
N ILE A 152 -21.87 -7.37 2.79
CA ILE A 152 -20.64 -7.05 3.54
C ILE A 152 -20.94 -6.93 5.04
N ALA A 153 -21.99 -6.20 5.39
CA ALA A 153 -22.41 -6.03 6.79
C ALA A 153 -22.81 -7.36 7.43
N SER A 154 -23.52 -8.23 6.71
CA SER A 154 -23.89 -9.57 7.17
C SER A 154 -22.67 -10.46 7.41
N ILE A 155 -21.65 -10.42 6.53
CA ILE A 155 -20.40 -11.14 6.75
C ILE A 155 -19.73 -10.67 8.03
N ILE A 156 -19.61 -9.35 8.23
CA ILE A 156 -19.01 -8.79 9.46
C ILE A 156 -19.79 -9.24 10.70
N GLN A 157 -21.12 -9.19 10.66
CA GLN A 157 -21.95 -9.63 11.76
C GLN A 157 -21.81 -11.13 12.04
N LEU A 158 -21.67 -11.96 11.01
CA LEU A 158 -21.47 -13.40 11.16
C LEU A 158 -20.14 -13.72 11.86
N PHE A 159 -19.04 -13.09 11.44
CA PHE A 159 -17.71 -13.37 11.99
C PHE A 159 -17.50 -12.82 13.40
N TYR A 160 -18.13 -11.68 13.72
CA TYR A 160 -17.90 -11.00 14.99
C TYR A 160 -19.08 -11.06 15.98
N GLY A 161 -20.22 -11.62 15.55
CA GLY A 161 -21.44 -11.77 16.35
C GLY A 161 -22.05 -10.42 16.80
N ASP A 162 -23.00 -10.50 17.73
CA ASP A 162 -23.74 -9.34 18.22
C ASP A 162 -22.88 -8.30 18.93
N LYS A 163 -21.69 -8.70 19.41
CA LYS A 163 -20.70 -7.79 20.04
C LYS A 163 -20.26 -6.66 19.10
N ARG A 164 -20.47 -6.83 17.78
CA ARG A 164 -19.94 -5.94 16.74
C ARG A 164 -21.01 -5.48 15.74
N LYS A 165 -22.28 -5.48 16.16
CA LYS A 165 -23.37 -4.85 15.39
C LYS A 165 -23.04 -3.40 14.99
N ALA A 166 -22.44 -2.64 15.89
CA ALA A 166 -21.97 -1.28 15.62
C ALA A 166 -20.92 -1.18 14.49
N ALA A 167 -20.10 -2.22 14.29
CA ALA A 167 -19.14 -2.27 13.19
C ALA A 167 -19.82 -2.47 11.84
N ALA A 168 -20.82 -3.37 11.79
CA ALA A 168 -21.64 -3.61 10.60
C ALA A 168 -22.46 -2.36 10.24
N ASP A 169 -23.05 -1.69 11.24
CA ASP A 169 -23.76 -0.43 11.05
C ASP A 169 -22.81 0.68 10.59
N GLY A 170 -21.60 0.73 11.13
CA GLY A 170 -20.56 1.65 10.67
C GLY A 170 -20.20 1.45 9.20
N VAL A 171 -20.15 0.21 8.70
CA VAL A 171 -19.96 -0.05 7.26
C VAL A 171 -21.10 0.50 6.43
N ARG A 172 -22.35 0.31 6.88
CA ARG A 172 -23.53 0.87 6.20
C ARG A 172 -23.43 2.39 6.10
N SER A 173 -23.17 3.08 7.22
CA SER A 173 -23.05 4.54 7.23
C SER A 173 -21.95 5.04 6.30
N ARG A 174 -20.80 4.35 6.23
CA ARG A 174 -19.70 4.74 5.32
C ARG A 174 -20.06 4.58 3.85
N LEU A 175 -20.83 3.56 3.50
CA LEU A 175 -21.18 3.28 2.11
C LEU A 175 -22.47 3.98 1.66
N LEU A 176 -23.38 4.37 2.55
CA LEU A 176 -24.71 4.88 2.19
C LEU A 176 -24.99 6.36 2.55
N PHE A 177 -23.99 7.07 3.09
CA PHE A 177 -24.06 8.44 3.62
C PHE A 177 -24.73 8.56 5.00
#